data_AF-A0A924V2U6-F1
#
_entry.id   AF-A0A924V2U6-F1
#
_cell.length_a   1.000
_cell.length_b   1.000
_cell.length_c   1.000
_cell.angle_alpha   90.00
_cell.angle_beta   90.00
_cell.angle_gamma   90.00
#
_symmetry.space_group_name_H-M   'P 1'
#
loop_
_entity.id
_entity.type
_entity.pdbx_description
1 polymer ?
#
loop_
_entity_poly.entity_id
_entity_poly.type
_entity_poly.pdbx_seq_one_letter_code
_entity_poly.pdbx_strand_id
1 'polypeptide(L)' 'HRNEPGVLSEINGYISEAKANIQAQYLSTDSKIGYLVVDLEMDKAIGSEYDLVEKIQKSERSIKTRLVF' A
#
# COMPACT_ATOMS: atom_id res chain seq x y z
N HIS A 1 4.22 -8.04 -1.57
CA HIS A 1 3.62 -8.69 -0.38
C HIS A 1 3.52 -10.20 -0.60
N ARG A 2 3.35 -11.00 0.45
CA ARG A 2 3.02 -12.43 0.31
C ARG A 2 1.65 -12.55 -0.33
N ASN A 3 1.45 -13.49 -1.26
CA ASN A 3 0.16 -13.66 -1.93
C ASN A 3 -0.80 -14.47 -1.04
N GLU A 4 -1.43 -13.79 -0.07
CA GLU A 4 -2.39 -14.37 0.87
C GLU A 4 -3.66 -13.52 0.99
N PRO A 5 -4.80 -14.11 1.41
CA PRO A 5 -6.06 -13.38 1.53
C PRO A 5 -5.97 -12.19 2.50
N GLY A 6 -6.62 -11.08 2.14
CA GLY A 6 -6.79 -9.91 3.01
C GLY A 6 -5.74 -8.81 2.85
N VAL A 7 -4.65 -9.04 2.12
CA VAL A 7 -3.57 -8.04 1.95
C VAL A 7 -4.06 -6.73 1.34
N LEU A 8 -4.89 -6.79 0.29
CA LEU A 8 -5.41 -5.58 -0.34
C LEU A 8 -6.33 -4.80 0.60
N SER A 9 -7.17 -5.49 1.36
CA SER A 9 -8.06 -4.85 2.32
C SER A 9 -7.28 -4.14 3.43
N GLU A 10 -6.19 -4.75 3.91
CA GLU A 10 -5.29 -4.15 4.90
C GLU A 10 -4.61 -2.89 4.36
N ILE A 11 -3.99 -2.98 3.17
CA ILE A 11 -3.30 -1.85 2.55
C ILE A 11 -4.29 -0.71 2.25
N ASN A 12 -5.45 -1.02 1.69
CA ASN A 12 -6.50 -0.03 1.42
C ASN A 12 -7.06 0.57 2.71
N GLY A 13 -7.12 -0.20 3.80
CA GLY A 13 -7.47 0.30 5.12
C GLY A 13 -6.47 1.36 5.60
N TYR A 14 -5.17 1.11 5.46
CA TYR A 14 -4.15 2.09 5.83
C TYR A 14 -4.21 3.37 5.00
N ILE A 15 -4.43 3.24 3.69
CA ILE A 15 -4.61 4.39 2.78
C ILE A 15 -5.86 5.19 3.18
N SER A 16 -6.97 4.50 3.47
CA SER A 16 -8.22 5.13 3.90
C SER A 16 -8.09 5.84 5.25
N GLU A 17 -7.37 5.27 6.21
CA GLU A 17 -7.09 5.91 7.50
C GLU A 17 -6.26 7.20 7.33
N ALA A 18 -5.33 7.20 6.37
CA ALA A 18 -4.57 8.38 5.98
C ALA A 18 -5.40 9.39 5.15
N LYS A 19 -6.67 9.09 4.81
CA LYS A 19 -7.52 9.92 3.94
C LYS A 19 -6.88 10.30 2.59
N ALA A 20 -5.98 9.45 2.09
CA ALA A 20 -5.39 9.61 0.77
C ALA A 20 -6.30 9.01 -0.30
N ASN A 21 -6.36 9.64 -1.47
CA ASN A 21 -7.09 9.09 -2.61
C ASN A 21 -6.16 8.21 -3.45
N ILE A 22 -6.69 7.12 -4.01
CA ILE A 22 -5.98 6.27 -4.96
C ILE A 22 -6.33 6.74 -6.37
N GLN A 23 -5.34 7.29 -7.08
CA GLN A 23 -5.50 7.76 -8.45
C GLN A 23 -5.43 6.59 -9.43
N ALA A 24 -4.51 5.66 -9.18
CA ALA A 24 -4.34 4.46 -9.96
C ALA A 24 -3.81 3.33 -9.09
N GLN A 25 -4.15 2.10 -9.47
CA GLN A 25 -3.66 0.91 -8.79
C GLN A 25 -3.42 -0.19 -9.81
N TYR A 26 -2.23 -0.80 -9.73
CA TYR A 26 -1.87 -1.96 -10.53
C TYR A 26 -1.37 -3.09 -9.66
N LEU A 27 -1.96 -4.28 -9.83
CA LEU A 27 -1.60 -5.48 -9.09
C LEU A 27 -1.26 -6.59 -10.09
N SER A 28 -0.11 -7.24 -9.86
CA SER A 28 0.27 -8.48 -10.50
C SER A 28 0.67 -9.49 -9.45
N THR A 29 0.26 -10.75 -9.62
CA THR A 29 0.52 -11.82 -8.64
C THR A 29 1.08 -13.07 -9.31
N ASP A 30 1.83 -13.85 -8.55
CA ASP A 30 2.14 -15.26 -8.84
C ASP A 30 1.73 -16.14 -7.64
N SER A 31 2.17 -17.41 -7.61
CA SER A 31 1.80 -18.34 -6.53
C SER A 31 2.35 -17.98 -5.14
N LYS A 32 3.30 -17.07 -5.02
CA LYS A 32 3.99 -16.73 -3.76
C LYS A 32 3.92 -15.24 -3.42
N ILE A 33 3.96 -14.37 -4.43
CA ILE A 33 4.08 -12.92 -4.22
C ILE A 33 3.02 -12.15 -4.99
N GLY A 34 2.61 -11.02 -4.42
CA GLY A 34 1.91 -9.95 -5.12
C GLY A 34 2.76 -8.70 -5.17
N TYR A 35 2.80 -8.08 -6.34
CA TYR A 35 3.43 -6.79 -6.58
C TYR A 35 2.36 -5.76 -6.87
N LEU A 36 2.28 -4.77 -5.98
CA LEU A 36 1.28 -3.70 -6.00
C LEU A 36 2.00 -2.38 -6.22
N VAL A 37 1.54 -1.62 -7.22
CA VAL A 37 1.88 -0.22 -7.42
C VAL A 37 0.61 0.59 -7.20
N VAL A 38 0.73 1.63 -6.37
CA VAL A 38 -0.38 2.53 -6.04
C VAL A 38 0.10 3.94 -6.29
N ASP A 39 -0.69 4.70 -7.05
CA ASP A 39 -0.55 6.13 -7.21
C ASP A 39 -1.52 6.83 -6.27
N LEU A 40 -1.01 7.74 -5.45
CA LEU A 40 -1.73 8.36 -4.34
C LEU A 40 -1.75 9.88 -4.49
N GLU A 41 -2.93 10.46 -4.35
CA GLU A 41 -3.09 11.91 -4.16
C GLU A 41 -3.10 12.21 -2.65
N MET A 42 -2.11 12.99 -2.21
CA MET A 42 -1.82 13.24 -0.80
C MET A 42 -2.17 14.66 -0.32
N ASP A 43 -2.66 15.53 -1.21
CA ASP A 43 -2.97 16.96 -0.94
C ASP A 43 -3.88 17.19 0.27
N LYS A 44 -4.77 16.23 0.57
CA LYS A 44 -5.72 16.26 1.69
C LYS A 44 -5.53 15.12 2.69
N ALA A 45 -4.45 14.36 2.53
CA ALA A 45 -4.15 13.24 3.39
C ALA A 45 -3.77 13.72 4.81
N ILE A 46 -3.97 12.84 5.77
CA ILE A 46 -3.53 12.99 7.15
C ILE A 46 -2.20 12.26 7.29
N GLY A 47 -1.13 13.00 7.58
CA GLY A 47 0.23 12.46 7.66
C GLY A 47 0.97 12.56 6.32
N SER A 48 2.13 11.92 6.27
CA SER A 48 3.01 11.91 5.09
C SER A 48 2.98 10.56 4.36
N GLU A 49 3.45 10.56 3.11
CA GLU A 49 3.68 9.33 2.33
C GLU A 49 4.63 8.39 3.06
N TYR A 50 5.60 8.93 3.82
CA TYR A 50 6.54 8.16 4.61
C TYR A 50 5.86 7.39 5.74
N ASP A 51 4.88 7.99 6.43
CA ASP A 51 4.12 7.32 7.50
C ASP A 51 3.36 6.11 6.94
N LEU A 52 2.74 6.28 5.77
CA LEU A 52 2.01 5.22 5.09
C LEU A 52 2.95 4.10 4.62
N VAL A 53 4.10 4.45 4.03
CA VAL A 53 5.13 3.49 3.62
C VAL A 53 5.64 2.68 4.81
N GLU A 54 5.92 3.34 5.93
CA GLU A 54 6.38 2.68 7.16
C GLU A 54 5.33 1.72 7.69
N LYS A 55 4.06 2.13 7.71
CA LYS A 55 2.94 1.31 8.17
C LYS A 55 2.73 0.06 7.31
N ILE A 56 2.75 0.21 5.98
CA ILE A 56 2.66 -0.91 5.04
C ILE A 56 3.89 -1.82 5.20
N GLN A 57 5.08 -1.27 5.40
CA GLN A 57 6.30 -2.06 5.56
C GLN A 57 6.33 -2.88 6.87
N LYS A 58 5.68 -2.40 7.93
CA LYS A 58 5.54 -3.12 9.20
C LYS A 58 4.50 -4.24 9.17
N SER A 59 3.67 -4.34 8.14
CA SER A 59 2.76 -5.49 7.99
C SER A 59 3.57 -6.79 7.85
N GLU A 60 3.17 -7.84 8.58
CA GLU A 60 3.73 -9.19 8.47
C GLU A 60 3.63 -9.79 7.06
N ARG A 61 2.68 -9.26 6.27
CA ARG A 61 2.43 -9.66 4.87
C ARG A 61 3.34 -8.93 3.90
N SER A 62 3.99 -7.84 4.33
CA SER A 62 4.93 -7.10 3.50
C SER A 62 6.20 -7.92 3.27
N ILE A 63 6.76 -7.74 2.08
CA ILE A 63 8.09 -8.27 1.73
C ILE A 63 9.03 -7.09 1.54
N LYS A 64 8.54 -6.04 0.87
CA LYS A 64 9.26 -4.80 0.61
C LYS A 64 8.27 -3.73 0.20
N THR A 65 8.47 -2.52 0.72
CA THR A 65 7.72 -1.31 0.35
C THR A 65 8.74 -0.24 -0.05
N ARG A 66 8.41 0.57 -1.06
CA ARG A 66 9.25 1.69 -1.51
C ARG A 66 8.37 2.85 -1.96
N LEU A 67 8.79 4.06 -1.62
CA LEU A 67 8.28 5.28 -2.24
C LEU A 67 8.98 5.50 -3.59
N VAL A 68 8.23 5.89 -4.61
CA VAL A 68 8.71 6.16 -5.97
C VAL A 68 8.11 7.49 -6.42
N PHE A 69 8.91 8.33 -7.10
CA PHE A 69 8.53 9.66 -7.60
C PHE A 69 8.46 9.67 -9.13
#